data_AF-A0A7S4A092-F1
#
_entry.id   AF-A0A7S4A092-F1
#
_cell.length_a   1.000
_cell.length_b   1.000
_cell.length_c   1.000
_cell.angle_alpha   90.00
_cell.angle_beta   90.00
_cell.angle_gamma   90.00
#
_symmetry.space_group_name_H-M   'P 1'
#
loop_
_entity.id
_entity.type
_entity.pdbx_description
1 polymer ?
#
loop_
_entity_poly.entity_id
_entity_poly.type
_entity_poly.pdbx_seq_one_letter_code
_entity_poly.pdbx_strand_id
1 'polypeptide(L)'
;MAQQSFAALRPTLSQATLACLRDDFHFSTMTPVQAASLPLLLTQKDVVAEAVTGSGKTIAFAVAAVEATARLERGPIRVVCVSPTRELAAQTSRVFATLCKAHSLNSELITGGSTVEAPERCDILIATPGRLDDLLSRAILDVSGVELLILDEADVLLELGFALQIDRIMKRLPRQRRTCLFSATQTRAVRDLARAGLRNPASVSVKVNSGSETGKTPTELVSQHVICRAEDKLRCALDLLKTARKSLVFFDSCAAVDFFGRALKAANVAERGLPIINALHGKMAPKKRRAVWAQFRECTSERVALLCTDVAARGLDVDDVDLVIQVDAPQKPDTFVHRAGRTARAGRSGRAVLLLEPHEDAYPELLRLRGAATTSVEVEVTGADELRTSLEEACIKDRAILEKGTIAFTSHVRAYLEHRLPYIFRWEKLDVGSTARLYALLKLPDMPELRKRAKAAGKRGKDWMTAFAFERRDVKTGTIKYADQKREAARLKRVAAEKVVREEKKLAASAAPPPVRKRKDEPRKRKGQHDQILEDWSEFAEDERRHKKARKKKIEEDDPDLLALEALDNPSKKAAASHQSVKNLRGQKKTAKKKSKAFAKLRGKKKR
;
A
#
# COMPACT_ATOMS: atom_id res chain seq x y z
N MET A 1 -21.85 29.84 6.59
CA MET A 1 -22.40 29.39 7.90
C MET A 1 -21.59 30.06 9.00
N ALA A 2 -22.25 30.75 9.94
CA ALA A 2 -21.56 31.41 11.05
C ALA A 2 -20.82 30.36 11.91
N GLN A 3 -19.57 30.65 12.27
CA GLN A 3 -18.78 29.77 13.14
C GLN A 3 -19.40 29.75 14.54
N GLN A 4 -19.84 28.56 15.01
CA GLN A 4 -20.44 28.40 16.33
C GLN A 4 -19.36 28.28 17.41
N SER A 5 -19.53 28.94 18.55
CA SER A 5 -18.60 28.82 19.68
C SER A 5 -18.78 27.48 20.40
N PHE A 6 -17.67 26.89 20.89
CA PHE A 6 -17.71 25.72 21.77
C PHE A 6 -18.51 25.96 23.07
N ALA A 7 -18.53 27.19 23.58
CA ALA A 7 -19.26 27.54 24.80
C ALA A 7 -20.79 27.54 24.60
N ALA A 8 -21.25 27.69 23.36
CA ALA A 8 -22.68 27.71 23.02
C ALA A 8 -23.26 26.29 22.81
N LEU A 9 -22.45 25.23 22.97
CA LEU A 9 -22.86 23.86 22.70
C LEU A 9 -23.91 23.36 23.70
N ARG A 10 -24.84 22.54 23.20
CA ARG A 10 -25.83 21.81 24.00
C ARG A 10 -25.70 20.31 23.69
N PRO A 11 -25.45 19.42 24.68
CA PRO A 11 -25.17 19.72 26.09
C PRO A 11 -23.85 20.49 26.28
N THR A 12 -23.73 21.21 27.39
CA THR A 12 -22.56 22.07 27.67
C THR A 12 -21.32 21.23 27.99
N LEU A 13 -20.16 21.69 27.52
CA LEU A 13 -18.86 21.13 27.87
C LEU A 13 -18.41 21.58 29.26
N SER A 14 -17.52 20.81 29.89
CA SER A 14 -16.94 21.19 31.18
C SER A 14 -16.03 22.42 31.03
N GLN A 15 -15.85 23.17 32.12
CA GLN A 15 -14.93 24.32 32.13
C GLN A 15 -13.49 23.91 31.84
N ALA A 16 -13.06 22.73 32.30
CA ALA A 16 -11.73 22.20 32.01
C ALA A 16 -11.53 21.94 30.50
N THR A 17 -12.54 21.40 29.82
CA THR A 17 -12.48 21.19 28.36
C THR A 17 -12.47 22.53 27.61
N LEU A 18 -13.34 23.47 27.98
CA LEU A 18 -13.40 24.79 27.34
C LEU A 18 -12.09 25.57 27.51
N ALA A 19 -11.50 25.55 28.71
CA ALA A 19 -10.21 26.16 28.98
C ALA A 19 -9.11 25.52 28.13
N CYS A 20 -9.01 24.18 28.11
CA CYS A 20 -8.02 23.48 27.30
C CYS A 20 -8.14 23.79 25.79
N LEU A 21 -9.37 23.81 25.25
CA LEU A 21 -9.61 24.17 23.85
C LEU A 21 -9.14 25.59 23.52
N ARG A 22 -9.34 26.54 24.44
CA ARG A 22 -8.92 27.94 24.25
C ARG A 22 -7.41 28.15 24.48
N ASP A 23 -6.88 27.59 25.55
CA ASP A 23 -5.56 27.94 26.07
C ASP A 23 -4.46 27.06 25.50
N ASP A 24 -4.71 25.76 25.28
CA ASP A 24 -3.72 24.83 24.73
C ASP A 24 -3.87 24.63 23.21
N PHE A 25 -5.11 24.60 22.71
CA PHE A 25 -5.39 24.39 21.29
C PHE A 25 -5.70 25.66 20.51
N HIS A 26 -5.93 26.79 21.19
CA HIS A 26 -6.27 28.08 20.58
C HIS A 26 -7.50 28.03 19.65
N PHE A 27 -8.48 27.19 19.99
CA PHE A 27 -9.75 27.07 19.28
C PHE A 27 -10.88 27.77 20.04
N SER A 28 -11.32 28.91 19.51
CA SER A 28 -12.46 29.67 20.05
C SER A 28 -13.81 29.24 19.44
N THR A 29 -13.79 28.73 18.20
CA THR A 29 -14.97 28.34 17.43
C THR A 29 -14.83 26.95 16.82
N MET A 30 -15.98 26.33 16.57
CA MET A 30 -16.09 25.01 15.97
C MET A 30 -16.08 25.06 14.45
N THR A 31 -15.44 24.07 13.84
CA THR A 31 -15.63 23.76 12.43
C THR A 31 -17.02 23.16 12.16
N PRO A 32 -17.54 23.21 10.93
CA PRO A 32 -18.88 22.69 10.62
C PRO A 32 -19.07 21.20 11.01
N VAL A 33 -18.04 20.36 10.85
CA VAL A 33 -18.12 18.95 11.27
C VAL A 33 -18.12 18.81 12.79
N GLN A 34 -17.40 19.66 13.52
CA GLN A 34 -17.43 19.66 14.98
C GLN A 34 -18.82 20.07 15.48
N ALA A 35 -19.36 21.17 14.97
CA ALA A 35 -20.70 21.66 15.32
C ALA A 35 -21.81 20.64 15.03
N ALA A 36 -21.72 19.89 13.94
CA ALA A 36 -22.72 18.88 13.57
C ALA A 36 -22.56 17.56 14.35
N SER A 37 -21.34 17.11 14.61
CA SER A 37 -21.06 15.80 15.21
C SER A 37 -21.00 15.82 16.74
N LEU A 38 -20.42 16.87 17.34
CA LEU A 38 -20.13 16.92 18.78
C LEU A 38 -21.39 16.83 19.66
N PRO A 39 -22.51 17.53 19.37
CA PRO A 39 -23.74 17.37 20.14
C PRO A 39 -24.30 15.94 20.12
N LEU A 40 -24.19 15.25 18.98
CA LEU A 40 -24.65 13.87 18.82
C LEU A 40 -23.81 12.90 19.63
N LEU A 41 -22.48 13.10 19.63
CA LEU A 41 -21.55 12.29 20.42
C LEU A 41 -21.78 12.46 21.93
N LEU A 42 -22.00 13.70 22.39
CA LEU A 42 -22.26 13.99 23.81
C LEU A 42 -23.62 13.49 24.28
N THR A 43 -24.62 13.41 23.39
CA THR A 43 -25.94 12.81 23.65
C THR A 43 -25.94 11.28 23.48
N GLN A 44 -24.76 10.66 23.52
CA GLN A 44 -24.59 9.20 23.60
C GLN A 44 -25.07 8.44 22.35
N LYS A 45 -25.11 9.09 21.17
CA LYS A 45 -25.46 8.43 19.91
C LYS A 45 -24.23 7.80 19.23
N ASP A 46 -24.49 6.73 18.49
CA ASP A 46 -23.58 6.23 17.46
C ASP A 46 -23.53 7.24 16.30
N VAL A 47 -22.34 7.53 15.77
CA VAL A 47 -22.17 8.58 14.75
C VAL A 47 -21.32 8.07 13.59
N VAL A 48 -21.80 8.31 12.36
CA VAL A 48 -21.00 8.22 11.14
C VAL A 48 -20.77 9.64 10.64
N ALA A 49 -19.53 10.11 10.72
CA ALA A 49 -19.15 11.45 10.30
C ALA A 49 -18.28 11.40 9.04
N GLU A 50 -18.81 11.95 7.96
CA GLU A 50 -18.11 12.20 6.70
C GLU A 50 -17.76 13.68 6.58
N ALA A 51 -16.46 13.96 6.51
CA ALA A 51 -15.97 15.30 6.24
C ALA A 51 -14.56 15.24 5.65
N VAL A 52 -14.22 16.23 4.83
CA VAL A 52 -12.91 16.35 4.16
C VAL A 52 -11.73 16.25 5.14
N THR A 53 -10.56 15.87 4.64
CA THR A 53 -9.34 15.83 5.47
C THR A 53 -8.99 17.23 5.99
N GLY A 54 -8.54 17.33 7.24
CA GLY A 54 -8.21 18.63 7.84
C GLY A 54 -9.42 19.44 8.32
N SER A 55 -10.63 18.88 8.34
CA SER A 55 -11.85 19.54 8.83
C SER A 55 -11.96 19.60 10.37
N GLY A 56 -11.00 19.07 11.12
CA GLY A 56 -11.03 19.08 12.58
C GLY A 56 -11.80 17.92 13.23
N LYS A 57 -12.00 16.79 12.52
CA LYS A 57 -12.68 15.58 13.04
C LYS A 57 -12.10 15.06 14.36
N THR A 58 -10.77 15.12 14.49
CA THR A 58 -10.05 14.60 15.67
C THR A 58 -10.48 15.27 16.96
N ILE A 59 -10.62 16.60 16.96
CA ILE A 59 -11.09 17.34 18.14
C ILE A 59 -12.52 16.94 18.50
N ALA A 60 -13.40 16.73 17.51
CA ALA A 60 -14.80 16.38 17.77
C ALA A 60 -14.92 15.07 18.57
N PHE A 61 -14.25 14.01 18.14
CA PHE A 61 -14.33 12.73 18.88
C PHE A 61 -13.48 12.70 20.15
N ALA A 62 -12.35 13.43 20.19
CA ALA A 62 -11.48 13.44 21.36
C ALA A 62 -12.14 14.18 22.54
N VAL A 63 -12.77 15.32 22.28
CA VAL A 63 -13.55 16.06 23.29
C VAL A 63 -14.69 15.20 23.83
N ALA A 64 -15.47 14.56 22.94
CA ALA A 64 -16.57 13.71 23.37
C ALA A 64 -16.12 12.50 24.21
N ALA A 65 -14.99 11.90 23.85
CA ALA A 65 -14.40 10.78 24.58
C ALA A 65 -13.93 11.18 25.98
N VAL A 66 -13.22 12.31 26.10
CA VAL A 66 -12.73 12.81 27.39
C VAL A 66 -13.89 13.23 28.29
N GLU A 67 -14.88 13.96 27.77
CA GLU A 67 -16.08 14.35 28.52
C GLU A 67 -16.88 13.15 29.04
N ALA A 68 -17.00 12.09 28.24
CA ALA A 68 -17.68 10.88 28.67
C ALA A 68 -16.90 10.15 29.77
N THR A 69 -15.56 10.09 29.63
CA THR A 69 -14.70 9.35 30.56
C THR A 69 -14.53 10.08 31.89
N ALA A 70 -14.44 11.41 31.88
CA ALA A 70 -14.20 12.23 33.07
C ALA A 70 -15.33 12.18 34.11
N ARG A 71 -16.53 11.72 33.72
CA ARG A 71 -17.70 11.57 34.60
C ARG A 71 -17.75 10.22 35.31
N LEU A 72 -16.87 9.30 34.94
CA LEU A 72 -16.86 7.94 35.44
C LEU A 72 -15.79 7.78 36.53
N GLU A 73 -16.03 6.83 37.43
CA GLU A 73 -14.99 6.39 38.35
C GLU A 73 -13.83 5.72 37.59
N ARG A 74 -12.63 5.90 38.14
CA ARG A 74 -11.39 5.29 37.62
C ARG A 74 -11.54 3.77 37.59
N GLY A 75 -11.05 3.13 36.53
CA GLY A 75 -11.14 1.68 36.40
C GLY A 75 -10.60 1.17 35.07
N PRO A 76 -11.30 0.25 34.38
CA PRO A 76 -10.86 -0.31 33.12
C PRO A 76 -10.86 0.73 31.99
N ILE A 77 -10.28 0.35 30.85
CA ILE A 77 -10.26 1.19 29.65
C ILE A 77 -11.71 1.50 29.23
N ARG A 78 -12.03 2.80 29.10
CA ARG A 78 -13.38 3.28 28.74
C ARG A 78 -13.52 3.61 27.26
N VAL A 79 -12.43 4.03 26.63
CA VAL A 79 -12.41 4.45 25.23
C VAL A 79 -11.31 3.73 24.47
N VAL A 80 -11.65 3.22 23.28
CA VAL A 80 -10.69 2.67 22.32
C VAL A 80 -10.78 3.44 21.01
N CYS A 81 -9.67 4.05 20.60
CA CYS A 81 -9.54 4.73 19.32
C CYS A 81 -8.60 3.94 18.41
N VAL A 82 -9.10 3.56 17.24
CA VAL A 82 -8.36 2.78 16.24
C VAL A 82 -8.03 3.66 15.05
N SER A 83 -6.73 3.82 14.77
CA SER A 83 -6.22 4.58 13.62
C SER A 83 -5.41 3.68 12.68
N PRO A 84 -5.47 3.89 11.34
CA PRO A 84 -4.89 2.98 10.35
C PRO A 84 -3.35 2.93 10.34
N THR A 85 -2.68 4.03 10.64
CA THR A 85 -1.21 4.14 10.59
C THR A 85 -0.65 4.47 11.95
N ARG A 86 0.62 4.12 12.18
CA ARG A 86 1.30 4.39 13.47
C ARG A 86 1.45 5.89 13.70
N GLU A 87 1.67 6.62 12.61
CA GLU A 87 1.84 8.05 12.61
C GLU A 87 0.55 8.79 12.97
N LEU A 88 -0.58 8.38 12.38
CA LEU A 88 -1.89 8.94 12.73
C LEU A 88 -2.27 8.62 14.17
N ALA A 89 -2.05 7.39 14.61
CA ALA A 89 -2.27 7.00 16.00
C ALA A 89 -1.45 7.87 16.96
N ALA A 90 -0.17 8.15 16.64
CA ALA A 90 0.68 9.02 17.44
C ALA A 90 0.21 10.48 17.45
N GLN A 91 -0.30 10.99 16.32
CA GLN A 91 -0.89 12.33 16.26
C GLN A 91 -2.16 12.42 17.11
N THR A 92 -3.09 11.48 16.94
CA THR A 92 -4.33 11.41 17.72
C THR A 92 -4.03 11.27 19.21
N SER A 93 -3.02 10.47 19.58
CA SER A 93 -2.56 10.32 20.97
C SER A 93 -2.09 11.64 21.60
N ARG A 94 -1.44 12.54 20.84
CA ARG A 94 -1.05 13.86 21.38
C ARG A 94 -2.25 14.73 21.70
N VAL A 95 -3.26 14.73 20.82
CA VAL A 95 -4.52 15.47 21.06
C VAL A 95 -5.21 14.93 22.32
N PHE A 96 -5.30 13.61 22.46
CA PHE A 96 -5.83 12.99 23.66
C PHE A 96 -4.99 13.32 24.91
N ALA A 97 -3.66 13.27 24.83
CA ALA A 97 -2.81 13.56 25.98
C ALA A 97 -3.02 14.97 26.53
N THR A 98 -3.15 15.98 25.66
CA THR A 98 -3.44 17.36 26.07
C THR A 98 -4.81 17.47 26.74
N LEU A 99 -5.87 16.91 26.15
CA LEU A 99 -7.21 16.94 26.74
C LEU A 99 -7.32 16.13 28.04
N CYS A 100 -6.71 14.94 28.10
CA CYS A 100 -6.71 14.08 29.28
C CYS A 100 -6.02 14.75 30.48
N LYS A 101 -4.95 15.52 30.23
CA LYS A 101 -4.24 16.27 31.28
C LYS A 101 -5.18 17.24 32.00
N ALA A 102 -6.10 17.90 31.28
CA ALA A 102 -7.08 18.82 31.86
C ALA A 102 -8.10 18.13 32.78
N HIS A 103 -8.26 16.80 32.67
CA HIS A 103 -9.25 16.00 33.41
C HIS A 103 -8.62 14.93 34.33
N SER A 104 -7.28 14.94 34.50
CA SER A 104 -6.56 13.90 35.28
C SER A 104 -6.81 12.46 34.80
N LEU A 105 -7.00 12.29 33.49
CA LEU A 105 -7.15 11.00 32.81
C LEU A 105 -5.81 10.55 32.20
N ASN A 106 -5.67 9.26 31.94
CA ASN A 106 -4.50 8.69 31.25
C ASN A 106 -4.87 8.17 29.87
N SER A 107 -4.14 8.64 28.86
CA SER A 107 -4.22 8.11 27.50
C SER A 107 -2.93 7.40 27.10
N GLU A 108 -3.05 6.24 26.47
CA GLU A 108 -1.89 5.42 26.08
C GLU A 108 -1.90 5.07 24.58
N LEU A 109 -0.71 4.93 24.00
CA LEU A 109 -0.51 4.64 22.58
C LEU A 109 0.13 3.27 22.38
N ILE A 110 -0.60 2.37 21.71
CA ILE A 110 -0.09 1.04 21.32
C ILE A 110 -0.03 0.89 19.80
N THR A 111 1.18 0.72 19.27
CA THR A 111 1.38 0.53 17.82
C THR A 111 2.33 -0.62 17.54
N GLY A 112 2.25 -1.21 16.35
CA GLY A 112 3.20 -2.27 15.98
C GLY A 112 4.65 -1.80 16.15
N GLY A 113 5.52 -2.65 16.69
CA GLY A 113 6.94 -2.33 16.92
C GLY A 113 7.22 -1.51 18.19
N SER A 114 6.23 -1.25 19.05
CA SER A 114 6.49 -0.89 20.45
C SER A 114 6.80 -2.15 21.27
N THR A 115 7.62 -1.99 22.31
CA THR A 115 7.91 -3.04 23.30
C THR A 115 6.88 -3.09 24.42
N VAL A 116 6.04 -2.07 24.56
CA VAL A 116 4.99 -1.99 25.57
C VAL A 116 3.96 -3.11 25.33
N GLU A 117 3.83 -4.00 26.30
CA GLU A 117 2.87 -5.11 26.28
C GLU A 117 1.53 -4.73 26.92
N ALA A 118 1.57 -4.04 28.06
CA ALA A 118 0.38 -3.55 28.77
C ALA A 118 0.67 -2.15 29.34
N PRO A 119 -0.25 -1.17 29.19
CA PRO A 119 -0.18 0.05 29.97
C PRO A 119 -0.56 -0.23 31.43
N GLU A 120 0.17 0.34 32.39
CA GLU A 120 -0.11 0.17 33.82
C GLU A 120 -1.45 0.81 34.21
N ARG A 121 -1.76 1.99 33.64
CA ARG A 121 -3.02 2.70 33.87
C ARG A 121 -3.47 3.39 32.58
N CYS A 122 -4.66 3.07 32.10
CA CYS A 122 -5.18 3.60 30.84
C CYS A 122 -6.70 3.76 30.89
N ASP A 123 -7.17 5.01 30.77
CA ASP A 123 -8.59 5.31 30.64
C ASP A 123 -9.00 5.36 29.15
N ILE A 124 -8.09 5.86 28.30
CA ILE A 124 -8.28 6.01 26.84
C ILE A 124 -7.12 5.37 26.07
N LEU A 125 -7.42 4.37 25.24
CA LEU A 125 -6.43 3.65 24.46
C LEU A 125 -6.46 4.07 22.98
N ILE A 126 -5.33 4.53 22.45
CA ILE A 126 -5.14 4.81 21.02
C ILE A 126 -4.27 3.71 20.42
N ALA A 127 -4.73 3.10 19.32
CA ALA A 127 -4.11 1.89 18.80
C ALA A 127 -4.14 1.75 17.28
N THR A 128 -3.15 1.00 16.75
CA THR A 128 -3.24 0.45 15.38
C THR A 128 -3.89 -0.94 15.40
N PRO A 129 -4.73 -1.31 14.39
CA PRO A 129 -5.55 -2.53 14.42
C PRO A 129 -4.77 -3.81 14.72
N GLY A 130 -3.63 -4.01 14.05
CA GLY A 130 -2.86 -5.25 14.21
C GLY A 130 -2.31 -5.47 15.62
N ARG A 131 -1.83 -4.40 16.29
CA ARG A 131 -1.31 -4.50 17.66
C ARG A 131 -2.45 -4.63 18.68
N LEU A 132 -3.57 -3.94 18.46
CA LEU A 132 -4.75 -4.06 19.31
C LEU A 132 -5.33 -5.49 19.25
N ASP A 133 -5.52 -6.06 18.05
CA ASP A 133 -6.03 -7.43 17.89
C ASP A 133 -5.13 -8.46 18.59
N ASP A 134 -3.80 -8.29 18.51
CA ASP A 134 -2.81 -9.13 19.20
C ASP A 134 -2.97 -9.08 20.74
N LEU A 135 -2.98 -7.88 21.33
CA LEU A 135 -3.09 -7.71 22.79
C LEU A 135 -4.44 -8.16 23.33
N LEU A 136 -5.53 -7.88 22.61
CA LEU A 136 -6.87 -8.39 22.95
C LEU A 136 -6.96 -9.91 22.79
N SER A 137 -6.22 -10.49 21.84
CA SER A 137 -6.17 -11.94 21.66
C SER A 137 -5.44 -12.67 22.78
N ARG A 138 -4.47 -12.00 23.41
CA ARG A 138 -3.73 -12.48 24.58
C ARG A 138 -4.40 -12.14 25.92
N ALA A 139 -5.56 -11.45 25.90
CA ALA A 139 -6.28 -10.99 27.08
C ALA A 139 -5.42 -10.15 28.06
N ILE A 140 -4.50 -9.34 27.51
CA ILE A 140 -3.59 -8.49 28.31
C ILE A 140 -4.27 -7.18 28.74
N LEU A 141 -5.23 -6.70 27.95
CA LEU A 141 -5.91 -5.43 28.19
C LEU A 141 -7.28 -5.69 28.83
N ASP A 142 -7.57 -4.99 29.92
CA ASP A 142 -8.93 -4.96 30.47
C ASP A 142 -9.79 -3.95 29.69
N VAL A 143 -10.60 -4.50 28.78
CA VAL A 143 -11.55 -3.76 27.95
C VAL A 143 -13.00 -4.01 28.33
N SER A 144 -13.24 -4.58 29.52
CA SER A 144 -14.59 -4.92 30.00
C SER A 144 -15.50 -3.68 30.14
N GLY A 145 -14.91 -2.52 30.45
CA GLY A 145 -15.62 -1.25 30.62
C GLY A 145 -15.62 -0.33 29.40
N VAL A 146 -15.27 -0.81 28.19
CA VAL A 146 -15.26 0.05 26.99
C VAL A 146 -16.68 0.48 26.62
N GLU A 147 -16.93 1.78 26.69
CA GLU A 147 -18.22 2.41 26.38
C GLU A 147 -18.21 3.14 25.03
N LEU A 148 -17.02 3.44 24.49
CA LEU A 148 -16.87 4.16 23.22
C LEU A 148 -15.74 3.55 22.38
N LEU A 149 -16.09 3.12 21.17
CA LEU A 149 -15.17 2.73 20.11
C LEU A 149 -15.13 3.81 19.02
N ILE A 150 -13.94 4.31 18.70
CA ILE A 150 -13.71 5.27 17.62
C ILE A 150 -12.92 4.58 16.52
N LEU A 151 -13.45 4.61 15.29
CA LEU A 151 -12.76 4.17 14.08
C LEU A 151 -12.40 5.42 13.26
N ASP A 152 -11.14 5.82 13.33
CA ASP A 152 -10.60 6.99 12.63
C ASP A 152 -10.08 6.60 11.24
N GLU A 153 -10.33 7.44 10.23
CA GLU A 153 -10.07 7.19 8.80
C GLU A 153 -10.52 5.76 8.37
N ALA A 154 -11.80 5.46 8.61
CA ALA A 154 -12.35 4.11 8.46
C ALA A 154 -12.31 3.54 7.04
N ASP A 155 -12.40 4.39 6.01
CA ASP A 155 -12.09 4.04 4.63
C ASP A 155 -10.68 3.49 4.51
N VAL A 156 -9.69 4.21 5.04
CA VAL A 156 -8.28 3.80 4.99
C VAL A 156 -8.03 2.49 5.74
N LEU A 157 -8.68 2.32 6.90
CA LEU A 157 -8.63 1.06 7.65
C LEU A 157 -9.02 -0.15 6.79
N LEU A 158 -10.13 -0.03 6.05
CA LEU A 158 -10.62 -1.07 5.15
C LEU A 158 -9.71 -1.24 3.93
N GLU A 159 -9.19 -0.14 3.36
CA GLU A 159 -8.29 -0.18 2.21
C GLU A 159 -6.98 -0.90 2.47
N LEU A 160 -6.43 -0.75 3.68
CA LEU A 160 -5.21 -1.43 4.12
C LEU A 160 -5.44 -2.91 4.47
N GLY A 161 -6.67 -3.40 4.32
CA GLY A 161 -7.03 -4.80 4.56
C GLY A 161 -7.23 -5.13 6.04
N PHE A 162 -7.49 -4.14 6.90
CA PHE A 162 -7.71 -4.38 8.34
C PHE A 162 -9.14 -4.83 8.69
N ALA A 163 -10.00 -5.08 7.71
CA ALA A 163 -11.40 -5.47 7.94
C ALA A 163 -11.51 -6.68 8.90
N LEU A 164 -10.70 -7.73 8.69
CA LEU A 164 -10.71 -8.92 9.54
C LEU A 164 -10.27 -8.63 10.97
N GLN A 165 -9.26 -7.77 11.16
CA GLN A 165 -8.78 -7.38 12.48
C GLN A 165 -9.83 -6.53 13.20
N ILE A 166 -10.48 -5.61 12.50
CA ILE A 166 -11.55 -4.77 13.06
C ILE A 166 -12.73 -5.62 13.50
N ASP A 167 -13.15 -6.60 12.69
CA ASP A 167 -14.20 -7.55 13.07
C ASP A 167 -13.86 -8.33 14.34
N ARG A 168 -12.60 -8.76 14.49
CA ARG A 168 -12.14 -9.45 15.70
C ARG A 168 -12.12 -8.55 16.92
N ILE A 169 -11.62 -7.32 16.77
CA ILE A 169 -11.63 -6.31 17.83
C ILE A 169 -13.06 -6.07 18.29
N MET A 170 -13.99 -5.78 17.37
CA MET A 170 -15.40 -5.51 17.68
C MET A 170 -16.09 -6.67 18.39
N LYS A 171 -15.70 -7.92 18.10
CA LYS A 171 -16.21 -9.14 18.76
C LYS A 171 -15.69 -9.34 20.18
N ARG A 172 -14.49 -8.85 20.49
CA ARG A 172 -13.88 -8.93 21.82
C ARG A 172 -14.28 -7.78 22.73
N LEU A 173 -14.64 -6.63 22.16
CA LEU A 173 -15.16 -5.49 22.91
C LEU A 173 -16.61 -5.72 23.37
N PRO A 174 -17.04 -5.10 24.48
CA PRO A 174 -18.41 -5.18 24.98
C PRO A 174 -19.44 -4.83 23.91
N ARG A 175 -20.55 -5.58 23.86
CA ARG A 175 -21.63 -5.33 22.89
C ARG A 175 -22.37 -4.03 23.18
N GLN A 176 -22.52 -3.69 24.46
CA GLN A 176 -23.14 -2.44 24.89
C GLN A 176 -22.05 -1.36 24.95
N ARG A 177 -21.78 -0.78 23.78
CA ARG A 177 -20.86 0.35 23.60
C ARG A 177 -21.40 1.24 22.50
N ARG A 178 -20.99 2.49 22.51
CA ARG A 178 -21.17 3.40 21.38
C ARG A 178 -20.06 3.20 20.37
N THR A 179 -20.37 3.31 19.10
CA THR A 179 -19.36 3.25 18.03
C THR A 179 -19.48 4.47 17.14
N CYS A 180 -18.33 5.10 16.89
CA CYS A 180 -18.22 6.27 16.05
C CYS A 180 -17.25 5.99 14.89
N LEU A 181 -17.68 6.34 13.68
CA LEU A 181 -16.91 6.14 12.46
C LEU A 181 -16.63 7.50 11.83
N PHE A 182 -15.36 7.83 11.67
CA PHE A 182 -14.90 9.03 11.00
C PHE A 182 -14.18 8.68 9.70
N SER A 183 -14.54 9.34 8.61
CA SER A 183 -13.93 9.10 7.31
C SER A 183 -13.98 10.33 6.43
N ALA A 184 -13.02 10.43 5.50
CA ALA A 184 -13.06 11.45 4.46
C ALA A 184 -13.92 11.05 3.25
N THR A 185 -14.19 9.75 3.07
CA THR A 185 -14.92 9.25 1.89
C THR A 185 -16.00 8.23 2.25
N GLN A 186 -17.20 8.40 1.67
CA GLN A 186 -18.26 7.40 1.81
C GLN A 186 -18.17 6.28 0.77
N THR A 187 -17.32 5.29 1.02
CA THR A 187 -17.30 4.07 0.20
C THR A 187 -18.43 3.10 0.59
N ARG A 188 -18.79 2.16 -0.30
CA ARG A 188 -19.73 1.08 0.04
C ARG A 188 -19.23 0.25 1.23
N ALA A 189 -17.94 -0.05 1.26
CA ALA A 189 -17.32 -0.83 2.34
C ALA A 189 -17.44 -0.11 3.69
N VAL A 190 -17.30 1.22 3.73
CA VAL A 190 -17.53 2.03 4.93
C VAL A 190 -18.99 1.97 5.38
N ARG A 191 -19.95 2.04 4.44
CA ARG A 191 -21.38 1.90 4.77
C ARG A 191 -21.71 0.50 5.30
N ASP A 192 -21.12 -0.53 4.74
CA ASP A 192 -21.30 -1.92 5.19
C ASP A 192 -20.67 -2.12 6.57
N LEU A 193 -19.48 -1.57 6.82
CA LEU A 193 -18.85 -1.53 8.15
C LEU A 193 -19.75 -0.79 9.16
N ALA A 194 -20.34 0.34 8.76
CA ALA A 194 -21.21 1.10 9.63
C ALA A 194 -22.46 0.30 10.02
N ARG A 195 -23.08 -0.40 9.07
CA ARG A 195 -24.24 -1.27 9.30
C ARG A 195 -23.92 -2.45 10.21
N ALA A 196 -22.71 -3.01 10.12
CA ALA A 196 -22.29 -4.13 10.94
C ALA A 196 -21.86 -3.72 12.35
N GLY A 197 -21.28 -2.53 12.51
CA GLY A 197 -20.64 -2.08 13.74
C GLY A 197 -21.46 -1.13 14.61
N LEU A 198 -22.43 -0.41 14.06
CA LEU A 198 -23.17 0.65 14.76
C LEU A 198 -24.66 0.28 14.96
N ARG A 199 -25.27 0.82 16.01
CA ARG A 199 -26.69 0.66 16.36
C ARG A 199 -27.43 1.98 16.11
N ASN A 200 -28.28 2.01 15.09
CA ASN A 200 -29.06 3.19 14.69
C ASN A 200 -28.22 4.50 14.63
N PRO A 201 -27.18 4.55 13.78
CA PRO A 201 -26.23 5.66 13.79
C PRO A 201 -26.83 6.95 13.23
N ALA A 202 -26.53 8.08 13.87
CA ALA A 202 -26.72 9.39 13.29
C ALA A 202 -25.67 9.62 12.19
N SER A 203 -26.11 10.00 11.00
CA SER A 203 -25.23 10.27 9.87
C SER A 203 -25.01 11.78 9.72
N VAL A 204 -23.75 12.20 9.78
CA VAL A 204 -23.31 13.58 9.55
C VAL A 204 -22.47 13.58 8.28
N SER A 205 -22.91 14.30 7.26
CA SER A 205 -22.12 14.52 6.04
C SER A 205 -22.01 16.01 5.80
N VAL A 206 -20.78 16.54 5.95
CA VAL A 206 -20.50 17.95 5.68
C VAL A 206 -19.88 18.05 4.30
N LYS A 207 -20.72 18.41 3.32
CA LYS A 207 -20.29 18.69 1.95
C LYS A 207 -19.83 20.14 1.83
N VAL A 208 -18.74 20.35 1.09
CA VAL A 208 -18.31 21.70 0.70
C VAL A 208 -19.12 22.10 -0.53
N ASN A 209 -19.94 23.15 -0.43
CA ASN A 209 -20.68 23.70 -1.57
C ASN A 209 -19.72 24.44 -2.51
N SER A 210 -19.09 23.72 -3.43
CA SER A 210 -18.30 24.28 -4.52
C SER A 210 -19.01 24.02 -5.86
N GLY A 211 -20.14 24.69 -6.10
CA GLY A 211 -20.86 24.79 -7.40
C GLY A 211 -21.24 23.48 -8.11
N SER A 212 -20.89 22.33 -7.55
CA SER A 212 -21.04 20.99 -8.05
C SER A 212 -21.49 20.12 -6.88
N GLU A 213 -22.52 19.32 -7.07
CA GLU A 213 -23.26 18.62 -5.99
C GLU A 213 -22.44 17.58 -5.17
N THR A 214 -21.12 17.48 -5.42
CA THR A 214 -20.26 16.38 -4.94
C THR A 214 -18.89 16.79 -4.37
N GLY A 215 -18.59 18.08 -4.15
CA GLY A 215 -17.27 18.55 -3.71
C GLY A 215 -16.65 17.79 -2.51
N LYS A 216 -15.61 16.99 -2.76
CA LYS A 216 -14.83 16.23 -1.75
C LYS A 216 -13.50 16.89 -1.37
N THR A 217 -13.16 17.99 -2.04
CA THR A 217 -11.95 18.77 -1.80
C THR A 217 -12.24 19.98 -0.90
N PRO A 218 -11.27 20.45 -0.09
CA PRO A 218 -11.41 21.71 0.66
C PRO A 218 -11.73 22.90 -0.26
N THR A 219 -12.47 23.90 0.22
CA THR A 219 -12.92 25.07 -0.59
C THR A 219 -11.75 25.90 -1.12
N GLU A 220 -10.75 26.13 -0.27
CA GLU A 220 -9.56 26.96 -0.57
C GLU A 220 -8.47 26.20 -1.35
N LEU A 221 -8.78 24.98 -1.81
CA LEU A 221 -7.85 24.13 -2.56
C LEU A 221 -7.97 24.41 -4.06
N VAL A 222 -6.92 24.97 -4.64
CA VAL A 222 -6.77 25.06 -6.09
C VAL A 222 -6.21 23.74 -6.62
N SER A 223 -7.07 22.94 -7.26
CA SER A 223 -6.70 21.66 -7.85
C SER A 223 -6.46 21.81 -9.35
N GLN A 224 -5.25 21.51 -9.81
CA GLN A 224 -4.80 21.67 -11.19
C GLN A 224 -4.24 20.36 -11.74
N HIS A 225 -4.25 20.20 -13.06
CA HIS A 225 -3.51 19.16 -13.75
C HIS A 225 -2.67 19.73 -14.88
N VAL A 226 -1.53 19.10 -15.14
CA VAL A 226 -0.61 19.44 -16.21
C VAL A 226 -0.40 18.19 -17.05
N ILE A 227 -0.59 18.31 -18.36
CA ILE A 227 -0.31 17.24 -19.31
C ILE A 227 1.09 17.47 -19.88
N CYS A 228 2.00 16.54 -19.62
CA CYS A 228 3.37 16.60 -20.13
C CYS A 228 3.95 15.21 -20.39
N ARG A 229 5.02 15.13 -21.18
CA ARG A 229 5.69 13.84 -21.44
C ARG A 229 6.31 13.31 -20.16
N ALA A 230 6.46 11.99 -20.04
CA ALA A 230 7.00 11.38 -18.83
C ALA A 230 8.38 11.95 -18.44
N GLU A 231 9.26 12.18 -19.41
CA GLU A 231 10.60 12.77 -19.21
C GLU A 231 10.57 14.21 -18.69
N ASP A 232 9.49 14.95 -18.93
CA ASP A 232 9.33 16.35 -18.52
C ASP A 232 8.73 16.49 -17.10
N LYS A 233 8.06 15.42 -16.59
CA LYS A 233 7.36 15.43 -15.29
C LYS A 233 8.25 15.89 -14.14
N LEU A 234 9.48 15.38 -14.05
CA LEU A 234 10.38 15.76 -12.95
C LEU A 234 10.78 17.23 -13.04
N ARG A 235 11.10 17.73 -14.24
CA ARG A 235 11.49 19.13 -14.40
C ARG A 235 10.34 20.07 -14.07
N CYS A 236 9.13 19.76 -14.57
CA CYS A 236 7.91 20.45 -14.21
C CYS A 236 7.70 20.47 -12.69
N ALA A 237 7.83 19.33 -12.00
CA ALA A 237 7.72 19.26 -10.56
C ALA A 237 8.76 20.17 -9.85
N LEU A 238 10.01 20.16 -10.28
CA LEU A 238 11.06 21.01 -9.69
C LEU A 238 10.80 22.50 -9.91
N ASP A 239 10.28 22.91 -11.07
CA ASP A 239 9.93 24.32 -11.31
C ASP A 239 8.73 24.75 -10.46
N LEU A 240 7.73 23.90 -10.29
CA LEU A 240 6.62 24.15 -9.36
C LEU A 240 7.10 24.26 -7.91
N LEU A 241 8.13 23.49 -7.51
CA LEU A 241 8.70 23.57 -6.16
C LEU A 241 9.36 24.93 -5.86
N LYS A 242 9.78 25.70 -6.88
CA LYS A 242 10.35 27.05 -6.67
C LYS A 242 9.29 28.06 -6.22
N THR A 243 8.02 27.80 -6.50
CA THR A 243 6.90 28.70 -6.20
C THR A 243 6.30 28.50 -4.81
N ALA A 244 6.82 27.56 -4.03
CA ALA A 244 6.25 27.17 -2.75
C ALA A 244 7.34 27.04 -1.69
N ARG A 245 6.98 27.29 -0.43
CA ARG A 245 7.92 27.17 0.67
C ARG A 245 7.94 25.76 1.21
N LYS A 246 6.76 25.17 1.45
CA LYS A 246 6.64 23.82 2.00
C LYS A 246 5.80 22.95 1.07
N SER A 247 6.41 21.88 0.57
CA SER A 247 5.79 21.06 -0.48
C SER A 247 5.82 19.57 -0.18
N LEU A 248 4.78 18.86 -0.62
CA LEU A 248 4.74 17.39 -0.69
C LEU A 248 4.78 16.94 -2.15
N VAL A 249 5.64 15.97 -2.47
CA VAL A 249 5.76 15.42 -3.82
C VAL A 249 5.51 13.91 -3.77
N PHE A 250 4.40 13.47 -4.34
CA PHE A 250 3.97 12.08 -4.33
C PHE A 250 4.46 11.31 -5.55
N PHE A 251 5.03 10.14 -5.28
CA PHE A 251 5.39 9.11 -6.26
C PHE A 251 4.64 7.82 -5.99
N ASP A 252 4.51 6.97 -7.01
CA ASP A 252 3.84 5.68 -6.95
C ASP A 252 4.53 4.63 -6.06
N SER A 253 5.84 4.74 -5.88
CA SER A 253 6.67 3.67 -5.33
C SER A 253 7.76 4.16 -4.40
N CYS A 254 8.05 3.35 -3.38
CA CYS A 254 9.17 3.59 -2.46
C CYS A 254 10.51 3.68 -3.22
N ALA A 255 10.66 2.92 -4.31
CA ALA A 255 11.88 2.89 -5.10
C ALA A 255 12.11 4.21 -5.85
N ALA A 256 11.04 4.82 -6.41
CA ALA A 256 11.12 6.14 -7.02
C ALA A 256 11.53 7.22 -6.01
N VAL A 257 10.90 7.24 -4.82
CA VAL A 257 11.27 8.16 -3.73
C VAL A 257 12.74 7.99 -3.33
N ASP A 258 13.19 6.74 -3.21
CA ASP A 258 14.59 6.41 -2.87
C ASP A 258 15.59 6.81 -3.95
N PHE A 259 15.20 6.74 -5.22
CA PHE A 259 16.03 7.13 -6.37
C PHE A 259 16.11 8.66 -6.44
N PHE A 260 14.99 9.36 -6.61
CA PHE A 260 14.97 10.81 -6.79
C PHE A 260 15.55 11.53 -5.57
N GLY A 261 15.27 11.07 -4.34
CA GLY A 261 15.86 11.66 -3.13
C GLY A 261 17.39 11.57 -3.06
N ARG A 262 18.01 10.60 -3.75
CA ARG A 262 19.48 10.50 -3.86
C ARG A 262 20.03 11.17 -5.12
N ALA A 263 19.39 10.93 -6.26
CA ALA A 263 19.83 11.41 -7.55
C ALA A 263 19.81 12.95 -7.61
N LEU A 264 18.74 13.58 -7.11
CA LEU A 264 18.64 15.05 -7.04
C LEU A 264 19.73 15.65 -6.14
N LYS A 265 20.01 15.02 -5.00
CA LYS A 265 21.08 15.47 -4.10
C LYS A 265 22.47 15.35 -4.76
N ALA A 266 22.72 14.25 -5.47
CA ALA A 266 23.99 14.01 -6.16
C ALA A 266 24.16 14.86 -7.43
N ALA A 267 23.06 15.29 -8.06
CA ALA A 267 23.05 16.20 -9.19
C ALA A 267 23.14 17.68 -8.78
N ASN A 268 23.41 17.97 -7.50
CA ASN A 268 23.52 19.32 -6.92
C ASN A 268 22.37 20.26 -7.29
N VAL A 269 21.15 19.74 -7.41
CA VAL A 269 20.01 20.57 -7.85
C VAL A 269 19.65 21.67 -6.84
N ALA A 270 20.06 21.51 -5.57
CA ALA A 270 19.86 22.52 -4.52
C ALA A 270 20.48 23.88 -4.86
N GLU A 271 21.57 23.90 -5.64
CA GLU A 271 22.24 25.14 -6.09
C GLU A 271 21.40 25.93 -7.12
N ARG A 272 20.27 25.38 -7.59
CA ARG A 272 19.37 25.99 -8.59
C ARG A 272 18.14 26.68 -7.97
N GLY A 273 18.24 27.13 -6.72
CA GLY A 273 17.15 27.80 -6.01
C GLY A 273 16.00 26.88 -5.59
N LEU A 274 16.25 25.57 -5.50
CA LEU A 274 15.25 24.58 -5.10
C LEU A 274 15.15 24.46 -3.57
N PRO A 275 13.97 24.07 -3.04
CA PRO A 275 13.84 23.76 -1.62
C PRO A 275 14.74 22.60 -1.21
N ILE A 276 15.00 22.48 0.09
CA ILE A 276 15.66 21.31 0.67
C ILE A 276 14.80 20.08 0.41
N ILE A 277 15.34 19.11 -0.31
CA ILE A 277 14.60 17.91 -0.72
C ILE A 277 14.90 16.75 0.22
N ASN A 278 13.88 16.28 0.91
CA ASN A 278 13.92 15.12 1.80
C ASN A 278 13.05 13.98 1.25
N ALA A 279 13.31 12.74 1.68
CA ALA A 279 12.60 11.56 1.20
C ALA A 279 11.98 10.77 2.37
N LEU A 280 10.70 10.39 2.25
CA LEU A 280 9.95 9.64 3.25
C LEU A 280 9.08 8.54 2.63
N HIS A 281 9.28 7.29 3.03
CA HIS A 281 8.45 6.16 2.62
C HIS A 281 8.41 5.03 3.65
N GLY A 282 7.46 4.10 3.50
CA GLY A 282 7.16 3.07 4.51
C GLY A 282 8.28 2.05 4.77
N LYS A 283 9.16 1.81 3.78
CA LYS A 283 10.30 0.88 3.89
C LYS A 283 11.52 1.47 4.62
N MET A 284 11.48 2.75 5.02
CA MET A 284 12.55 3.36 5.80
C MET A 284 12.56 2.86 7.24
N ALA A 285 13.76 2.82 7.83
CA ALA A 285 13.91 2.54 9.25
C ALA A 285 13.07 3.54 10.10
N PRO A 286 12.29 3.07 11.10
CA PRO A 286 11.39 3.93 11.88
C PRO A 286 12.07 5.14 12.53
N LYS A 287 13.31 4.99 13.03
CA LYS A 287 14.09 6.10 13.62
C LYS A 287 14.37 7.19 12.59
N LYS A 288 14.84 6.81 11.39
CA LYS A 288 15.11 7.74 10.30
C LYS A 288 13.83 8.40 9.78
N ARG A 289 12.74 7.63 9.67
CA ARG A 289 11.44 8.15 9.24
C ARG A 289 10.93 9.24 10.19
N ARG A 290 11.01 9.01 11.51
CA ARG A 290 10.64 10.02 12.53
C ARG A 290 11.51 11.27 12.46
N ALA A 291 12.83 11.12 12.27
CA ALA A 291 13.74 12.26 12.18
C ALA A 291 13.45 13.14 10.96
N VAL A 292 13.33 12.54 9.76
CA VAL A 292 12.98 13.28 8.53
C VAL A 292 11.64 13.97 8.66
N TRP A 293 10.67 13.28 9.26
CA TRP A 293 9.34 13.84 9.51
C TRP A 293 9.38 15.03 10.46
N ALA A 294 10.09 14.93 11.59
CA ALA A 294 10.25 16.02 12.55
C ALA A 294 10.90 17.24 11.86
N GLN A 295 11.99 17.02 11.12
CA GLN A 295 12.66 18.08 10.36
C GLN A 295 11.72 18.78 9.39
N PHE A 296 10.92 18.03 8.63
CA PHE A 296 9.96 18.62 7.69
C PHE A 296 8.86 19.41 8.39
N ARG A 297 8.35 18.90 9.51
CA ARG A 297 7.28 19.54 10.27
C ARG A 297 7.74 20.84 10.94
N GLU A 298 8.90 20.79 11.58
CA GLU A 298 9.48 21.88 12.40
C GLU A 298 10.20 22.94 11.55
N CYS A 299 10.41 22.70 10.26
CA CYS A 299 10.99 23.68 9.35
C CYS A 299 10.02 24.85 9.13
N THR A 300 10.36 26.00 9.73
CA THR A 300 9.57 27.25 9.68
C THR A 300 10.31 28.43 9.05
N SER A 301 11.56 28.28 8.59
CA SER A 301 12.34 29.36 7.97
C SER A 301 12.75 29.05 6.53
N GLU A 302 13.15 27.81 6.25
CA GLU A 302 13.67 27.39 4.95
C GLU A 302 12.58 26.88 4.00
N ARG A 303 12.88 26.86 2.70
CA ARG A 303 12.04 26.17 1.71
C ARG A 303 12.35 24.67 1.76
N VAL A 304 11.34 23.82 1.93
CA VAL A 304 11.50 22.37 2.09
C VAL A 304 10.46 21.60 1.27
N ALA A 305 10.90 20.50 0.64
CA ALA A 305 10.06 19.58 -0.11
C ALA A 305 10.27 18.14 0.38
N LEU A 306 9.16 17.42 0.55
CA LEU A 306 9.18 16.01 0.96
C LEU A 306 8.71 15.10 -0.17
N LEU A 307 9.64 14.35 -0.74
CA LEU A 307 9.33 13.27 -1.68
C LEU A 307 8.78 12.09 -0.90
N CYS A 308 7.59 11.62 -1.25
CA CYS A 308 6.89 10.62 -0.46
C CYS A 308 5.97 9.70 -1.27
N THR A 309 5.53 8.63 -0.60
CA THR A 309 4.46 7.73 -1.07
C THR A 309 3.19 8.00 -0.27
N ASP A 310 2.12 7.24 -0.50
CA ASP A 310 0.84 7.36 0.22
C ASP A 310 0.90 7.21 1.75
N VAL A 311 2.05 6.81 2.30
CA VAL A 311 2.33 6.89 3.74
C VAL A 311 2.19 8.33 4.25
N ALA A 312 2.54 9.33 3.45
CA ALA A 312 2.38 10.73 3.81
C ALA A 312 1.01 11.32 3.43
N ALA A 313 0.27 10.64 2.56
CA ALA A 313 -1.07 11.08 2.14
C ALA A 313 -2.14 10.79 3.20
N ARG A 314 -1.88 9.85 4.11
CA ARG A 314 -2.86 9.31 5.06
C ARG A 314 -2.43 9.57 6.50
N GLY A 315 -3.15 10.46 7.18
CA GLY A 315 -3.05 10.62 8.62
C GLY A 315 -1.75 11.22 9.17
N LEU A 316 -0.94 11.89 8.33
CA LEU A 316 0.06 12.84 8.82
C LEU A 316 -0.55 14.24 8.85
N ASP A 317 -0.59 14.87 10.03
CA ASP A 317 -0.78 16.32 10.12
C ASP A 317 0.46 17.01 9.60
N VAL A 318 0.30 17.61 8.43
CA VAL A 318 1.30 18.54 7.92
C VAL A 318 0.64 19.90 8.00
N ASP A 319 1.06 20.69 8.98
CA ASP A 319 0.73 22.11 9.01
C ASP A 319 1.54 22.83 7.94
N ASP A 320 0.93 23.86 7.35
CA ASP A 320 1.58 24.82 6.45
C ASP A 320 2.11 24.24 5.13
N VAL A 321 1.43 23.26 4.52
CA VAL A 321 1.78 22.84 3.15
C VAL A 321 1.17 23.81 2.15
N ASP A 322 2.00 24.45 1.33
CA ASP A 322 1.55 25.36 0.27
C ASP A 322 1.19 24.59 -1.01
N LEU A 323 1.95 23.53 -1.29
CA LEU A 323 1.93 22.84 -2.57
C LEU A 323 1.98 21.32 -2.41
N VAL A 324 1.04 20.63 -3.04
CA VAL A 324 1.05 19.18 -3.23
C VAL A 324 1.26 18.88 -4.71
N ILE A 325 2.33 18.17 -5.05
CA ILE A 325 2.58 17.69 -6.42
C ILE A 325 2.37 16.19 -6.45
N GLN A 326 1.60 15.70 -7.40
CA GLN A 326 1.42 14.28 -7.67
C GLN A 326 2.09 13.98 -9.00
N VAL A 327 3.33 13.47 -8.95
CA VAL A 327 4.12 13.18 -10.16
C VAL A 327 3.51 12.00 -10.92
N ASP A 328 3.01 11.03 -10.16
CA ASP A 328 2.28 9.87 -10.68
C ASP A 328 0.82 9.93 -10.23
N ALA A 329 -0.09 9.66 -11.17
CA ALA A 329 -1.50 9.54 -10.88
C ALA A 329 -1.75 8.45 -9.83
N PRO A 330 -2.62 8.70 -8.84
CA PRO A 330 -2.89 7.69 -7.84
C PRO A 330 -3.71 6.53 -8.40
N GLN A 331 -3.40 5.33 -7.89
CA GLN A 331 -4.06 4.05 -8.17
C GLN A 331 -5.59 4.09 -7.99
N LYS A 332 -6.09 5.02 -7.18
CA LYS A 332 -7.52 5.25 -6.93
C LYS A 332 -7.83 6.74 -6.95
N PRO A 333 -8.99 7.16 -7.47
CA PRO A 333 -9.46 8.54 -7.37
C PRO A 333 -9.59 9.04 -5.92
N ASP A 334 -9.99 8.18 -4.98
CA ASP A 334 -10.13 8.61 -3.57
C ASP A 334 -8.77 8.98 -2.96
N THR A 335 -7.69 8.29 -3.35
CA THR A 335 -6.32 8.65 -2.95
C THR A 335 -5.90 10.04 -3.43
N PHE A 336 -6.39 10.49 -4.61
CA PHE A 336 -6.14 11.87 -5.08
C PHE A 336 -6.66 12.88 -4.06
N VAL A 337 -7.89 12.69 -3.56
CA VAL A 337 -8.50 13.59 -2.56
C VAL A 337 -7.68 13.62 -1.27
N HIS A 338 -7.22 12.46 -0.78
CA HIS A 338 -6.41 12.40 0.44
C HIS A 338 -5.03 13.08 0.29
N ARG A 339 -4.39 12.93 -0.89
CA ARG A 339 -3.13 13.61 -1.23
C ARG A 339 -3.34 15.11 -1.33
N ALA A 340 -4.33 15.54 -2.11
CA ALA A 340 -4.62 16.95 -2.33
C ALA A 340 -5.06 17.66 -1.04
N GLY A 341 -5.82 16.98 -0.18
CA GLY A 341 -6.21 17.47 1.15
C GLY A 341 -5.09 17.50 2.20
N ARG A 342 -3.82 17.33 1.81
CA ARG A 342 -2.67 17.66 2.67
C ARG A 342 -2.34 19.15 2.69
N THR A 343 -2.80 19.91 1.69
CA THR A 343 -2.78 21.38 1.69
C THR A 343 -4.19 21.93 1.89
N ALA A 344 -4.35 23.26 1.89
CA ALA A 344 -5.61 23.96 2.13
C ALA A 344 -6.34 23.54 3.43
N ARG A 345 -5.59 23.47 4.53
CA ARG A 345 -6.07 23.03 5.85
C ARG A 345 -6.34 24.19 6.78
N ALA A 346 -7.30 24.01 7.69
CA ALA A 346 -7.65 24.98 8.71
C ALA A 346 -7.95 26.40 8.14
N GLY A 347 -8.58 26.46 6.96
CA GLY A 347 -8.94 27.71 6.30
C GLY A 347 -7.81 28.40 5.52
N ARG A 348 -6.60 27.83 5.47
CA ARG A 348 -5.52 28.32 4.59
C ARG A 348 -5.79 27.93 3.14
N SER A 349 -5.25 28.71 2.20
CA SER A 349 -5.21 28.35 0.79
C SER A 349 -4.13 27.32 0.49
N GLY A 350 -4.27 26.62 -0.63
CA GLY A 350 -3.35 25.57 -1.02
C GLY A 350 -3.46 25.18 -2.49
N ARG A 351 -2.37 24.70 -3.08
CA ARG A 351 -2.36 24.24 -4.47
C ARG A 351 -2.05 22.74 -4.55
N ALA A 352 -2.84 21.99 -5.30
CA ALA A 352 -2.57 20.60 -5.64
C ALA A 352 -2.41 20.46 -7.16
N VAL A 353 -1.26 19.97 -7.63
CA VAL A 353 -0.96 19.80 -9.05
C VAL A 353 -0.76 18.32 -9.35
N LEU A 354 -1.51 17.80 -10.32
CA LEU A 354 -1.39 16.44 -10.83
C LEU A 354 -0.69 16.44 -12.19
N LEU A 355 0.40 15.70 -12.33
CA LEU A 355 1.10 15.53 -13.60
C LEU A 355 0.58 14.27 -14.30
N LEU A 356 0.21 14.40 -15.57
CA LEU A 356 -0.34 13.34 -16.40
C LEU A 356 0.41 13.24 -17.72
N GLU A 357 0.51 12.02 -18.25
CA GLU A 357 0.94 11.82 -19.64
C GLU A 357 -0.19 12.12 -20.63
N PRO A 358 0.12 12.45 -21.91
CA PRO A 358 -0.89 12.81 -22.90
C PRO A 358 -2.02 11.79 -23.09
N HIS A 359 -1.75 10.50 -22.91
CA HIS A 359 -2.77 9.45 -23.04
C HIS A 359 -3.60 9.21 -21.77
N GLU A 360 -3.35 9.96 -20.70
CA GLU A 360 -4.02 9.87 -19.39
C GLU A 360 -5.05 11.01 -19.20
N ASP A 361 -5.34 11.75 -20.27
CA ASP A 361 -6.28 12.88 -20.38
C ASP A 361 -7.73 12.58 -19.95
N ALA A 362 -8.13 11.31 -19.91
CA ALA A 362 -9.42 10.89 -19.37
C ALA A 362 -9.48 10.89 -17.82
N TYR A 363 -8.34 10.98 -17.12
CA TYR A 363 -8.30 10.94 -15.66
C TYR A 363 -8.89 12.17 -14.96
N PRO A 364 -8.62 13.42 -15.40
CA PRO A 364 -9.27 14.62 -14.87
C PRO A 364 -10.80 14.56 -14.92
N GLU A 365 -11.36 14.02 -16.01
CA GLU A 365 -12.81 13.85 -16.16
C GLU A 365 -13.37 12.85 -15.13
N LEU A 366 -12.67 11.74 -14.90
CA LEU A 366 -13.02 10.82 -13.82
C LEU A 366 -12.98 11.49 -12.44
N LEU A 367 -11.98 12.35 -12.18
CA LEU A 367 -11.90 13.10 -10.93
C LEU A 367 -13.07 14.09 -10.79
N ARG A 368 -13.45 14.76 -11.87
CA ARG A 368 -14.63 15.65 -11.92
C ARG A 368 -15.91 14.90 -11.54
N LEU A 369 -16.16 13.74 -12.15
CA LEU A 369 -17.31 12.88 -11.82
C LEU A 369 -17.30 12.37 -10.37
N ARG A 370 -16.13 12.37 -9.72
CA ARG A 370 -15.95 11.96 -8.32
C ARG A 370 -15.97 13.13 -7.34
N GLY A 371 -16.23 14.35 -7.80
CA GLY A 371 -16.31 15.55 -6.98
C GLY A 371 -14.95 16.16 -6.61
N ALA A 372 -13.92 15.89 -7.40
CA ALA A 372 -12.56 16.36 -7.22
C ALA A 372 -12.02 17.01 -8.52
N ALA A 373 -12.80 17.92 -9.10
CA ALA A 373 -12.48 18.56 -10.38
C ALA A 373 -11.11 19.26 -10.35
N THR A 374 -10.39 19.18 -11.46
CA THR A 374 -9.10 19.86 -11.67
C THR A 374 -9.18 20.78 -12.88
N THR A 375 -8.47 21.90 -12.84
CA THR A 375 -8.31 22.80 -14.00
C THR A 375 -7.02 22.47 -14.75
N SER A 376 -7.08 22.51 -16.09
CA SER A 376 -5.88 22.30 -16.92
C SER A 376 -4.98 23.53 -16.83
N VAL A 377 -3.68 23.31 -16.72
CA VAL A 377 -2.64 24.34 -16.77
C VAL A 377 -1.56 23.89 -17.73
N GLU A 378 -1.25 24.74 -18.69
CA GLU A 378 -0.10 24.56 -19.57
C GLU A 378 1.15 25.09 -18.86
N VAL A 379 2.20 24.27 -18.84
CA VAL A 379 3.48 24.62 -18.23
C VAL A 379 4.56 24.40 -19.27
N GLU A 380 5.23 25.48 -19.66
CA GLU A 380 6.43 25.37 -20.50
C GLU A 380 7.57 24.75 -19.70
N VAL A 381 8.03 23.58 -20.13
CA VAL A 381 9.13 22.88 -19.49
C VAL A 381 10.43 23.19 -20.22
N THR A 382 11.26 24.04 -19.62
CA THR A 382 12.59 24.39 -20.15
C THR A 382 13.69 23.62 -19.40
N GLY A 383 14.79 23.26 -20.07
CA GLY A 383 15.96 22.63 -19.45
C GLY A 383 15.72 21.24 -18.84
N ALA A 384 14.79 20.45 -19.40
CA ALA A 384 14.60 19.05 -19.02
C ALA A 384 15.81 18.19 -19.40
N ASP A 385 16.40 18.42 -20.59
CA ASP A 385 17.58 17.69 -21.07
C ASP A 385 18.84 17.93 -20.22
N GLU A 386 19.04 19.16 -19.73
CA GLU A 386 20.14 19.49 -18.82
C GLU A 386 20.01 18.75 -17.50
N LEU A 387 18.79 18.77 -16.91
CA LEU A 387 18.51 18.05 -15.67
C LEU A 387 18.74 16.54 -15.87
N ARG A 388 18.25 15.97 -16.96
CA ARG A 388 18.48 14.56 -17.32
C ARG A 388 19.98 14.27 -17.38
N THR A 389 20.75 15.10 -18.07
CA THR A 389 22.19 14.93 -18.20
C THR A 389 22.88 14.95 -16.83
N SER A 390 22.53 15.89 -15.95
CA SER A 390 23.07 15.92 -14.57
C SER A 390 22.70 14.67 -13.75
N LEU A 391 21.48 14.13 -13.93
CA LEU A 391 21.06 12.88 -13.27
C LEU A 391 21.78 11.65 -13.83
N GLU A 392 22.00 11.59 -15.14
CA GLU A 392 22.78 10.54 -15.81
C GLU A 392 24.23 10.56 -15.30
N GLU A 393 24.86 11.73 -15.20
CA GLU A 393 26.18 11.89 -14.61
C GLU A 393 26.24 11.42 -13.16
N ALA A 394 25.22 11.72 -12.34
CA ALA A 394 25.12 11.19 -10.99
C ALA A 394 25.05 9.65 -10.97
N CYS A 395 24.34 9.04 -11.92
CA CYS A 395 24.29 7.58 -12.08
C CYS A 395 25.63 6.99 -12.54
N ILE A 396 26.40 7.71 -13.36
CA ILE A 396 27.74 7.31 -13.81
C ILE A 396 28.75 7.42 -12.67
N LYS A 397 28.63 8.43 -11.80
CA LYS A 397 29.52 8.66 -10.65
C LYS A 397 29.32 7.62 -9.54
N ASP A 398 28.07 7.20 -9.26
CA ASP A 398 27.77 6.21 -8.22
C ASP A 398 26.82 5.10 -8.69
N ARG A 399 27.32 3.87 -8.71
CA ARG A 399 26.54 2.67 -9.01
C ARG A 399 25.30 2.51 -8.11
N ALA A 400 25.33 2.96 -6.86
CA ALA A 400 24.17 2.84 -5.99
C ALA A 400 22.98 3.67 -6.50
N ILE A 401 23.23 4.80 -7.17
CA ILE A 401 22.19 5.63 -7.78
C ILE A 401 21.68 4.95 -9.05
N LEU A 402 22.58 4.43 -9.89
CA LEU A 402 22.21 3.67 -11.10
C LEU A 402 21.30 2.47 -10.80
N GLU A 403 21.66 1.66 -9.80
CA GLU A 403 20.87 0.48 -9.41
C GLU A 403 19.51 0.90 -8.85
N LYS A 404 19.46 1.99 -8.08
CA LYS A 404 18.20 2.56 -7.60
C LYS A 404 17.31 3.06 -8.73
N GLY A 405 17.86 3.74 -9.74
CA GLY A 405 17.10 4.19 -10.91
C GLY A 405 16.51 3.02 -11.68
N THR A 406 17.31 1.95 -11.87
CA THR A 406 16.85 0.71 -12.51
C THR A 406 15.69 0.08 -11.73
N ILE A 407 15.82 -0.06 -10.40
CA ILE A 407 14.77 -0.62 -9.55
C ILE A 407 13.53 0.28 -9.56
N ALA A 408 13.70 1.60 -9.48
CA ALA A 408 12.61 2.58 -9.51
C ALA A 408 11.79 2.47 -10.80
N PHE A 409 12.45 2.46 -11.95
CA PHE A 409 11.79 2.25 -13.24
C PHE A 409 11.03 0.92 -13.29
N THR A 410 11.66 -0.19 -12.86
CA THR A 410 10.96 -1.50 -12.86
C THR A 410 9.75 -1.50 -11.93
N SER A 411 9.81 -0.76 -10.82
CA SER A 411 8.70 -0.61 -9.88
C SER A 411 7.57 0.21 -10.48
N HIS A 412 7.90 1.30 -11.19
CA HIS A 412 6.92 2.15 -11.85
C HIS A 412 6.17 1.39 -12.96
N VAL A 413 6.90 0.69 -13.84
CA VAL A 413 6.31 -0.15 -14.88
C VAL A 413 5.33 -1.17 -14.30
N ARG A 414 5.69 -1.82 -13.18
CA ARG A 414 4.80 -2.78 -12.51
C ARG A 414 3.60 -2.10 -11.86
N ALA A 415 3.79 -0.95 -11.22
CA ALA A 415 2.69 -0.17 -10.65
C ALA A 415 1.70 0.27 -11.74
N TYR A 416 2.19 0.63 -12.93
CA TYR A 416 1.38 0.98 -14.09
C TYR A 416 0.58 -0.22 -14.62
N LEU A 417 1.23 -1.39 -14.73
CA LEU A 417 0.59 -2.64 -15.15
C LEU A 417 -0.50 -3.10 -14.19
N GLU A 418 -0.30 -2.89 -12.89
CA GLU A 418 -1.23 -3.26 -11.83
C GLU A 418 -2.27 -2.17 -11.54
N HIS A 419 -2.34 -1.13 -12.39
CA HIS A 419 -3.21 0.01 -12.15
C HIS A 419 -4.68 -0.40 -12.11
N ARG A 420 -5.44 0.07 -11.11
CA ARG A 420 -6.87 -0.28 -10.95
C ARG A 420 -7.80 0.29 -12.02
N LEU A 421 -7.28 1.16 -12.88
CA LEU A 421 -8.00 1.83 -13.96
C LEU A 421 -7.33 1.52 -15.29
N PRO A 422 -7.34 0.25 -15.75
CA PRO A 422 -6.61 -0.18 -16.94
C PRO A 422 -7.14 0.47 -18.23
N TYR A 423 -8.38 0.98 -18.22
CA TYR A 423 -8.97 1.68 -19.36
C TYR A 423 -8.32 3.05 -19.64
N ILE A 424 -7.88 3.74 -18.58
CA ILE A 424 -7.19 5.03 -18.68
C ILE A 424 -5.68 4.77 -18.79
N PHE A 425 -5.12 4.05 -17.81
CA PHE A 425 -3.71 3.73 -17.71
C PHE A 425 -3.38 2.45 -18.50
N ARG A 426 -3.45 2.56 -19.82
CA ARG A 426 -3.23 1.43 -20.74
C ARG A 426 -1.74 1.14 -20.89
N TRP A 427 -1.36 -0.09 -20.58
CA TRP A 427 0.02 -0.56 -20.72
C TRP A 427 0.58 -0.35 -22.14
N GLU A 428 -0.26 -0.54 -23.15
CA GLU A 428 0.12 -0.41 -24.57
C GLU A 428 0.47 1.03 -24.95
N LYS A 429 -0.09 2.01 -24.23
CA LYS A 429 0.09 3.44 -24.49
C LYS A 429 1.21 4.08 -23.68
N LEU A 430 1.65 3.46 -22.58
CA LEU A 430 2.77 3.97 -21.79
C LEU A 430 4.02 4.15 -22.66
N ASP A 431 4.58 5.36 -22.66
CA ASP A 431 5.84 5.66 -23.34
C ASP A 431 7.03 5.21 -22.49
N VAL A 432 7.40 3.96 -22.67
CA VAL A 432 8.54 3.33 -21.98
C VAL A 432 9.84 4.10 -22.20
N GLY A 433 10.03 4.72 -23.37
CA GLY A 433 11.25 5.46 -23.68
C GLY A 433 11.35 6.73 -22.88
N SER A 434 10.26 7.50 -22.85
CA SER A 434 10.18 8.73 -22.05
C SER A 434 10.23 8.44 -20.55
N THR A 435 9.54 7.40 -20.07
CA THR A 435 9.64 6.95 -18.67
C THR A 435 11.08 6.52 -18.33
N ALA A 436 11.80 5.84 -19.22
CA ALA A 436 13.18 5.46 -18.98
C ALA A 436 14.12 6.68 -18.85
N ARG A 437 13.87 7.75 -19.62
CA ARG A 437 14.59 9.02 -19.50
C ARG A 437 14.26 9.76 -18.20
N LEU A 438 13.01 9.73 -17.74
CA LEU A 438 12.61 10.26 -16.42
C LEU A 438 13.45 9.68 -15.28
N TYR A 439 13.73 8.37 -15.33
CA TYR A 439 14.57 7.67 -14.33
C TYR A 439 16.07 7.72 -14.64
N ALA A 440 16.51 8.56 -15.59
CA ALA A 440 17.90 8.71 -16.02
C ALA A 440 18.61 7.37 -16.31
N LEU A 441 17.89 6.42 -16.92
CA LEU A 441 18.45 5.12 -17.22
C LEU A 441 19.52 5.25 -18.32
N LEU A 442 20.68 4.63 -18.11
CA LEU A 442 21.72 4.51 -19.14
C LEU A 442 21.42 3.38 -20.14
N LYS A 443 20.60 2.41 -19.69
CA LYS A 443 20.19 1.22 -20.46
C LYS A 443 18.87 0.69 -19.90
N LEU A 444 17.98 0.24 -20.78
CA LEU A 444 16.75 -0.46 -20.38
C LEU A 444 17.05 -1.77 -19.62
N PRO A 445 16.41 -2.00 -18.46
CA PRO A 445 16.52 -3.27 -17.74
C PRO A 445 15.89 -4.40 -18.53
N ASP A 446 16.43 -5.60 -18.34
CA ASP A 446 15.88 -6.81 -18.93
C ASP A 446 14.65 -7.27 -18.14
N MET A 447 13.46 -6.91 -18.63
CA MET A 447 12.18 -7.22 -17.99
C MET A 447 11.32 -8.13 -18.87
N PRO A 448 10.74 -9.22 -18.32
CA PRO A 448 9.80 -10.08 -19.04
C PRO A 448 8.62 -9.32 -19.67
N GLU A 449 8.13 -8.30 -18.97
CA GLU A 449 7.00 -7.45 -19.37
C GLU A 449 7.36 -6.65 -20.63
N LEU A 450 8.53 -6.01 -20.65
CA LEU A 450 9.04 -5.29 -21.82
C LEU A 450 9.35 -6.22 -22.99
N ARG A 451 9.94 -7.40 -22.73
CA ARG A 451 10.20 -8.41 -23.77
C ARG A 451 8.92 -8.89 -24.44
N LYS A 452 7.86 -9.13 -23.65
CA LYS A 452 6.55 -9.53 -24.20
C LYS A 452 5.97 -8.44 -25.09
N ARG A 453 6.03 -7.17 -24.66
CA ARG A 453 5.56 -6.03 -25.46
C ARG A 453 6.37 -5.85 -26.75
N ALA A 454 7.70 -5.90 -26.66
CA ALA A 454 8.56 -5.84 -27.85
C ALA A 454 8.29 -6.98 -28.83
N LYS A 455 8.06 -8.21 -28.33
CA LYS A 455 7.68 -9.35 -29.15
C LYS A 455 6.32 -9.15 -29.85
N ALA A 456 5.34 -8.57 -29.16
CA ALA A 456 4.04 -8.22 -29.75
C ALA A 456 4.19 -7.17 -30.86
N ALA A 457 5.12 -6.23 -30.71
CA ALA A 457 5.49 -5.24 -31.72
C ALA A 457 6.43 -5.79 -32.82
N GLY A 458 6.60 -7.11 -32.92
CA GLY A 458 7.41 -7.76 -33.97
C GLY A 458 8.92 -7.74 -33.76
N LYS A 459 9.44 -7.09 -32.71
CA LYS A 459 10.88 -7.07 -32.40
C LYS A 459 11.29 -8.32 -31.61
N ARG A 460 12.26 -9.09 -32.10
CA ARG A 460 12.76 -10.33 -31.46
C ARG A 460 14.28 -10.26 -31.24
N GLY A 461 14.79 -11.11 -30.36
CA GLY A 461 16.24 -11.28 -30.17
C GLY A 461 16.90 -10.13 -29.39
N LYS A 462 18.07 -9.67 -29.87
CA LYS A 462 18.89 -8.64 -29.20
C LYS A 462 18.33 -7.22 -29.40
N ASP A 463 17.52 -7.00 -30.44
CA ASP A 463 17.05 -5.67 -30.84
C ASP A 463 15.69 -5.30 -30.24
N TRP A 464 15.20 -6.07 -29.27
CA TRP A 464 13.92 -5.83 -28.62
C TRP A 464 13.82 -4.42 -28.00
N MET A 465 14.96 -3.82 -27.62
CA MET A 465 15.03 -2.48 -27.06
C MET A 465 14.63 -1.39 -28.07
N THR A 466 14.81 -1.63 -29.38
CA THR A 466 14.40 -0.69 -30.45
C THR A 466 12.89 -0.53 -30.57
N ALA A 467 12.11 -1.38 -29.87
CA ALA A 467 10.66 -1.23 -29.78
C ALA A 467 10.23 -0.02 -28.94
N PHE A 468 11.13 0.52 -28.12
CA PHE A 468 10.87 1.64 -27.22
C PHE A 468 11.81 2.74 -27.67
N ALA A 469 11.28 3.91 -28.03
CA ALA A 469 12.05 5.06 -28.55
C ALA A 469 13.01 5.61 -27.48
N PHE A 470 14.04 4.84 -27.15
CA PHE A 470 15.00 5.04 -26.09
C PHE A 470 16.40 4.86 -26.65
N GLU A 471 17.19 5.93 -26.58
CA GLU A 471 18.57 5.93 -27.01
C GLU A 471 19.46 5.49 -25.86
N ARG A 472 20.20 4.40 -26.08
CA ARG A 472 21.13 3.89 -25.09
C ARG A 472 22.38 4.76 -25.07
N ARG A 473 22.82 5.19 -23.89
CA ARG A 473 24.12 5.86 -23.72
C ARG A 473 25.26 4.86 -23.93
N ASP A 474 26.33 5.30 -24.60
CA ASP A 474 27.57 4.53 -24.85
C ASP A 474 28.45 4.38 -23.59
N VAL A 475 27.83 4.01 -22.48
CA VAL A 475 28.52 3.75 -21.21
C VAL A 475 28.44 2.26 -20.88
N LYS A 476 29.60 1.65 -20.60
CA LYS A 476 29.66 0.28 -20.08
C LYS A 476 29.19 0.25 -18.63
N THR A 477 27.89 0.08 -18.41
CA THR A 477 27.28 0.07 -17.07
C THR A 477 27.92 -0.94 -16.09
N GLY A 478 28.57 -2.00 -16.59
CA GLY A 478 29.29 -2.97 -15.77
C GLY A 478 30.55 -2.44 -15.07
N THR A 479 31.17 -1.37 -15.60
CA THR A 479 32.42 -0.79 -15.07
C THR A 479 32.18 0.31 -14.04
N ILE A 480 30.94 0.79 -13.90
CA ILE A 480 30.57 1.81 -12.91
C ILE A 480 30.76 1.23 -11.50
N LYS A 481 31.51 1.95 -10.66
CA LYS A 481 31.87 1.58 -9.28
C LYS A 481 30.89 2.20 -8.29
N TYR A 482 30.76 1.61 -7.10
CA TYR A 482 30.11 2.29 -5.99
C TYR A 482 31.03 3.41 -5.46
N ALA A 483 30.45 4.54 -5.07
CA ALA A 483 31.19 5.59 -4.37
C ALA A 483 31.71 5.12 -3.00
N ASP A 484 30.96 4.23 -2.33
CA ASP A 484 31.38 3.56 -1.09
C ASP A 484 32.34 2.40 -1.39
N GLN A 485 33.60 2.56 -0.96
CA GLN A 485 34.67 1.59 -1.17
C GLN A 485 34.37 0.21 -0.56
N LYS A 486 33.67 0.14 0.59
CA LYS A 486 33.33 -1.14 1.23
C LYS A 486 32.32 -1.92 0.40
N ARG A 487 31.32 -1.21 -0.16
CA ARG A 487 30.33 -1.80 -1.07
C ARG A 487 30.95 -2.24 -2.39
N GLU A 488 31.93 -1.50 -2.90
CA GLU A 488 32.66 -1.88 -4.10
C GLU A 488 33.51 -3.14 -3.88
N ALA A 489 34.20 -3.26 -2.76
CA ALA A 489 34.94 -4.48 -2.41
C ALA A 489 34.01 -5.70 -2.31
N ALA A 490 32.83 -5.55 -1.69
CA ALA A 490 31.82 -6.61 -1.63
C ALA A 490 31.28 -6.99 -3.01
N ARG A 491 31.10 -6.01 -3.91
CA ARG A 491 30.68 -6.25 -5.30
C ARG A 491 31.72 -7.06 -6.07
N LEU A 492 32.99 -6.68 -5.99
CA LEU A 492 34.08 -7.37 -6.69
C LEU A 492 34.17 -8.83 -6.23
N LYS A 493 34.02 -9.08 -4.92
CA LYS A 493 33.91 -10.44 -4.37
C LYS A 493 32.73 -11.22 -4.97
N ARG A 494 31.54 -10.61 -5.04
CA ARG A 494 30.34 -11.26 -5.62
C ARG A 494 30.51 -11.54 -7.12
N VAL A 495 31.06 -10.59 -7.87
CA VAL A 495 31.30 -10.74 -9.32
C VAL A 495 32.35 -11.83 -9.59
N ALA A 496 33.40 -11.90 -8.78
CA ALA A 496 34.39 -12.97 -8.86
C ALA A 496 33.74 -14.34 -8.60
N ALA A 497 32.94 -14.47 -7.55
CA ALA A 497 32.19 -15.69 -7.25
C ALA A 497 31.21 -16.08 -8.38
N GLU A 498 30.47 -15.12 -8.95
CA GLU A 498 29.57 -15.36 -10.08
C GLU A 498 30.30 -15.80 -11.35
N LYS A 499 31.51 -15.28 -11.60
CA LYS A 499 32.34 -15.70 -12.73
C LYS A 499 32.75 -17.16 -12.60
N VAL A 500 33.22 -17.58 -11.43
CA VAL A 500 33.57 -18.98 -11.14
C VAL A 500 32.37 -19.90 -11.39
N VAL A 501 31.21 -19.58 -10.81
CA VAL A 501 29.97 -20.36 -11.02
C VAL A 501 29.54 -20.41 -12.50
N ARG A 502 29.75 -19.31 -13.25
CA ARG A 502 29.41 -19.26 -14.67
C ARG A 502 30.36 -20.09 -15.52
N GLU A 503 31.64 -20.14 -15.18
CA GLU A 503 32.63 -20.99 -15.82
C GLU A 503 32.37 -22.46 -15.54
N GLU A 504 32.06 -22.82 -14.28
CA GLU A 504 31.61 -24.17 -13.92
C GLU A 504 30.36 -24.58 -14.71
N LYS A 505 29.36 -23.70 -14.83
CA LYS A 505 28.17 -23.97 -15.66
C LYS A 505 28.47 -24.08 -17.15
N LYS A 506 29.43 -23.32 -17.67
CA LYS A 506 29.85 -23.43 -19.07
C LYS A 506 30.58 -24.74 -19.33
N LEU A 507 31.49 -25.13 -18.43
CA LEU A 507 32.19 -26.41 -18.48
C LEU A 507 31.21 -27.59 -18.37
N ALA A 508 30.22 -27.50 -17.49
CA ALA A 508 29.15 -28.49 -17.38
C ALA A 508 28.26 -28.53 -18.62
N ALA A 509 27.98 -27.37 -19.26
CA ALA A 509 27.20 -27.31 -20.49
C ALA A 509 27.97 -27.79 -21.72
N SER A 510 29.30 -27.64 -21.77
CA SER A 510 30.16 -28.21 -22.81
C SER A 510 30.42 -29.70 -22.61
N ALA A 511 30.36 -30.19 -21.37
CA ALA A 511 30.44 -31.62 -21.05
C ALA A 511 29.09 -32.36 -21.20
N ALA A 512 27.99 -31.62 -21.38
CA ALA A 512 26.69 -32.22 -21.63
C ALA A 512 26.60 -32.73 -23.09
N PRO A 513 26.17 -33.98 -23.32
CA PRO A 513 25.99 -34.49 -24.68
C PRO A 513 24.99 -33.62 -25.46
N PRO A 514 25.17 -33.45 -26.78
CA PRO A 514 24.31 -32.60 -27.58
C PRO A 514 22.86 -33.06 -27.44
N PRO A 515 21.89 -32.13 -27.32
CA PRO A 515 20.49 -32.51 -27.23
C PRO A 515 20.12 -33.27 -28.51
N VAL A 516 19.74 -34.54 -28.35
CA VAL A 516 19.22 -35.38 -29.42
C VAL A 516 18.11 -34.58 -30.10
N ARG A 517 18.32 -34.18 -31.36
CA ARG A 517 17.30 -33.56 -32.20
C ARG A 517 16.19 -34.59 -32.38
N LYS A 518 15.17 -34.56 -31.53
CA LYS A 518 13.92 -35.24 -31.82
C LYS A 518 13.42 -34.67 -33.15
N ARG A 519 13.26 -35.54 -34.14
CA ARG A 519 12.58 -35.24 -35.40
C ARG A 519 11.27 -34.52 -35.06
N LYS A 520 10.92 -33.51 -35.86
CA LYS A 520 9.62 -32.84 -35.79
C LYS A 520 8.54 -33.85 -36.14
N ASP A 521 8.16 -34.66 -35.17
CA ASP A 521 6.85 -35.28 -35.15
C ASP A 521 5.88 -34.17 -34.72
N GLU A 522 4.81 -34.05 -35.50
CA GLU A 522 3.60 -33.22 -35.40
C GLU A 522 3.39 -32.36 -34.14
N PRO A 523 2.68 -31.21 -34.26
CA PRO A 523 2.47 -30.29 -33.16
C PRO A 523 1.68 -30.97 -32.04
N ARG A 524 2.37 -31.59 -31.09
CA ARG A 524 1.80 -31.99 -29.81
C ARG A 524 1.40 -30.70 -29.12
N LYS A 525 0.11 -30.36 -29.20
CA LYS A 525 -0.56 -29.39 -28.36
C LYS A 525 -0.02 -29.61 -26.94
N ARG A 526 0.69 -28.62 -26.39
CA ARG A 526 1.00 -28.60 -24.96
C ARG A 526 -0.35 -28.47 -24.25
N LYS A 527 -1.00 -29.61 -24.01
CA LYS A 527 -2.14 -29.70 -23.10
C LYS A 527 -1.70 -29.09 -21.79
N GLY A 528 -2.48 -28.12 -21.30
CA GLY A 528 -2.16 -27.45 -20.04
C GLY A 528 -2.09 -28.50 -18.94
N GLN A 529 -1.33 -28.25 -17.87
CA GLN A 529 -1.30 -29.14 -16.70
C GLN A 529 -2.73 -29.48 -16.19
N HIS A 530 -3.71 -28.61 -16.43
CA HIS A 530 -5.12 -28.85 -16.12
C HIS A 530 -5.80 -29.90 -17.01
N ASP A 531 -5.51 -29.92 -18.31
CA ASP A 531 -6.07 -30.90 -19.26
C ASP A 531 -5.48 -32.28 -19.02
N GLN A 532 -4.18 -32.33 -18.68
CA GLN A 532 -3.49 -33.56 -18.30
C GLN A 532 -4.05 -34.15 -17.01
N ILE A 533 -4.39 -33.30 -16.03
CA ILE A 533 -5.08 -33.74 -14.82
C ILE A 533 -6.50 -34.23 -15.15
N LEU A 534 -7.25 -33.57 -16.04
CA LEU A 534 -8.59 -34.02 -16.43
C LEU A 534 -8.56 -35.39 -17.14
N GLU A 535 -7.57 -35.62 -18.01
CA GLU A 535 -7.38 -36.92 -18.66
C GLU A 535 -7.01 -38.00 -17.65
N ASP A 536 -6.03 -37.75 -16.76
CA ASP A 536 -5.66 -38.70 -15.69
C ASP A 536 -6.86 -39.04 -14.79
N TRP A 537 -7.76 -38.09 -14.51
CA TRP A 537 -8.99 -38.33 -13.75
C TRP A 537 -10.05 -39.09 -14.55
N SER A 538 -10.16 -38.86 -15.86
CA SER A 538 -11.06 -39.63 -16.73
C SER A 538 -10.61 -41.08 -16.88
N GLU A 539 -9.30 -41.31 -17.00
CA GLU A 539 -8.68 -42.63 -17.08
C GLU A 539 -8.86 -43.39 -15.75
N PHE A 540 -8.66 -42.71 -14.61
CA PHE A 540 -8.98 -43.26 -13.29
C PHE A 540 -10.46 -43.63 -13.12
N ALA A 541 -11.38 -42.82 -13.65
CA ALA A 541 -12.81 -43.08 -13.58
C ALA A 541 -13.24 -44.24 -14.50
N GLU A 542 -12.57 -44.42 -15.64
CA GLU A 542 -12.75 -45.58 -16.53
C GLU A 542 -12.21 -46.86 -15.90
N ASP A 543 -11.04 -46.81 -15.28
CA ASP A 543 -10.47 -47.93 -14.53
C ASP A 543 -11.36 -48.32 -13.34
N GLU A 544 -11.90 -47.35 -12.61
CA GLU A 544 -12.85 -47.60 -11.52
C GLU A 544 -14.16 -48.23 -12.04
N ARG A 545 -14.63 -47.83 -13.23
CA ARG A 545 -15.78 -48.43 -13.91
C ARG A 545 -15.49 -49.85 -14.40
N ARG A 546 -14.29 -50.12 -14.95
CA ARG A 546 -13.83 -51.46 -15.33
C ARG A 546 -13.73 -52.36 -14.11
N HIS A 547 -13.20 -51.85 -12.99
CA HIS A 547 -13.09 -52.55 -11.72
C HIS A 547 -14.46 -52.84 -11.07
N LYS A 548 -15.44 -51.93 -11.21
CA LYS A 548 -16.83 -52.16 -10.80
C LYS A 548 -17.57 -53.14 -11.72
N LYS A 549 -17.26 -53.16 -13.02
CA LYS A 549 -17.77 -54.16 -13.98
C LYS A 549 -17.17 -55.55 -13.74
N ALA A 550 -15.87 -55.64 -13.43
CA ALA A 550 -15.19 -56.87 -13.04
C ALA A 550 -15.75 -57.43 -11.72
N ARG A 551 -16.08 -56.58 -10.74
CA ARG A 551 -16.80 -56.99 -9.52
C ARG A 551 -18.24 -57.48 -9.76
N LYS A 552 -18.89 -57.06 -10.86
CA LYS A 552 -20.29 -57.40 -11.16
C LYS A 552 -20.46 -58.63 -12.06
N LYS A 553 -19.41 -59.11 -12.72
CA LYS A 553 -19.43 -60.36 -13.49
C LYS A 553 -18.59 -61.41 -12.79
N LYS A 554 -19.25 -62.49 -12.34
CA LYS A 554 -18.61 -63.69 -11.80
C LYS A 554 -17.67 -64.32 -12.85
N ILE A 555 -16.40 -64.47 -12.44
CA ILE A 555 -15.42 -65.55 -12.71
C ILE A 555 -14.91 -65.73 -14.16
N GLU A 556 -13.59 -65.59 -14.34
CA GLU A 556 -12.66 -66.72 -14.63
C GLU A 556 -11.27 -66.39 -14.08
N GLU A 557 -10.66 -67.38 -13.42
CA GLU A 557 -9.40 -67.33 -12.67
C GLU A 557 -8.17 -67.29 -13.59
N ASP A 558 -7.17 -66.47 -13.21
CA ASP A 558 -5.74 -66.48 -13.59
C ASP A 558 -5.17 -65.09 -14.00
N ASP A 559 -5.52 -64.02 -13.27
CA ASP A 559 -4.79 -62.76 -13.36
C ASP A 559 -3.82 -62.59 -12.15
N PRO A 560 -2.49 -62.65 -12.38
CA PRO A 560 -1.49 -62.55 -11.32
C PRO A 560 -1.46 -61.18 -10.61
N ASP A 561 -1.97 -60.11 -11.22
CA ASP A 561 -2.01 -58.78 -10.59
C ASP A 561 -3.18 -58.63 -9.61
N LEU A 562 -4.29 -59.35 -9.84
CA LEU A 562 -5.43 -59.42 -8.92
C LEU A 562 -5.09 -60.24 -7.66
N LEU A 563 -4.38 -61.35 -7.80
CA LEU A 563 -3.87 -62.15 -6.67
C LEU A 563 -2.88 -61.36 -5.80
N ALA A 564 -2.04 -60.53 -6.40
CA ALA A 564 -1.11 -59.66 -5.68
C ALA A 564 -1.81 -58.54 -4.90
N LEU A 565 -2.97 -58.08 -5.35
CA LEU A 565 -3.81 -57.08 -4.68
C LEU A 565 -4.57 -57.68 -3.49
N GLU A 566 -5.14 -58.88 -3.60
CA GLU A 566 -5.78 -59.56 -2.47
C GLU A 566 -4.80 -59.91 -1.34
N ALA A 567 -3.57 -60.33 -1.69
CA ALA A 567 -2.51 -60.64 -0.73
C ALA A 567 -2.02 -59.41 0.08
N LEU A 568 -2.35 -58.18 -0.36
CA LEU A 568 -2.06 -56.96 0.41
C LEU A 568 -3.05 -56.70 1.54
N ASP A 569 -4.29 -57.18 1.39
CA ASP A 569 -5.38 -56.95 2.34
C ASP A 569 -5.59 -58.16 3.29
N ASN A 570 -5.13 -59.36 2.93
CA ASN A 570 -5.18 -60.54 3.82
C ASN A 570 -3.83 -61.29 3.92
N PRO A 571 -3.12 -61.28 5.08
CA PRO A 571 -1.76 -61.80 5.21
C PRO A 571 -1.58 -63.32 5.01
N SER A 572 -2.66 -64.11 5.12
CA SER A 572 -2.63 -65.58 5.07
C SER A 572 -2.53 -66.18 3.66
N LYS A 573 -2.73 -65.38 2.59
CA LYS A 573 -2.70 -65.85 1.18
C LYS A 573 -1.40 -65.55 0.43
N LYS A 574 -0.30 -65.23 1.13
CA LYS A 574 0.98 -64.83 0.53
C LYS A 574 1.66 -65.88 -0.36
N ALA A 575 1.31 -67.16 -0.24
CA ALA A 575 2.03 -68.24 -0.92
C ALA A 575 1.84 -68.25 -2.46
N ALA A 576 0.79 -67.59 -2.98
CA ALA A 576 0.41 -67.65 -4.40
C ALA A 576 0.80 -66.43 -5.24
N ALA A 577 1.41 -65.38 -4.66
CA ALA A 577 1.73 -64.14 -5.38
C ALA A 577 3.24 -63.86 -5.45
N SER A 578 3.73 -63.49 -6.62
CA SER A 578 5.12 -63.06 -6.84
C SER A 578 5.53 -61.97 -5.85
N HIS A 579 6.58 -62.24 -5.07
CA HIS A 579 7.09 -61.33 -4.05
C HIS A 579 7.50 -59.96 -4.62
N GLN A 580 7.79 -59.89 -5.92
CA GLN A 580 8.21 -58.70 -6.65
C GLN A 580 7.02 -57.81 -7.05
N SER A 581 5.90 -58.40 -7.47
CA SER A 581 4.66 -57.67 -7.81
C SER A 581 4.05 -57.00 -6.57
N VAL A 582 4.00 -57.71 -5.43
CA VAL A 582 3.54 -57.16 -4.14
C VAL A 582 4.43 -55.99 -3.67
N LYS A 583 5.74 -56.05 -3.95
CA LYS A 583 6.70 -55.00 -3.59
C LYS A 583 6.51 -53.74 -4.44
N ASN A 584 6.25 -53.90 -5.74
CA ASN A 584 5.97 -52.81 -6.67
C ASN A 584 4.65 -52.09 -6.32
N LEU A 585 3.58 -52.84 -6.04
CA LEU A 585 2.29 -52.29 -5.61
C LEU A 585 2.38 -51.56 -4.27
N ARG A 586 3.16 -52.06 -3.29
CA ARG A 586 3.46 -51.34 -2.03
C ARG A 586 4.20 -50.03 -2.28
N GLY A 587 5.14 -50.03 -3.22
CA GLY A 587 5.85 -48.83 -3.68
C GLY A 587 4.89 -47.79 -4.25
N GLN A 588 3.98 -48.21 -5.14
CA GLN A 588 2.97 -47.33 -5.73
C GLN A 588 1.99 -46.77 -4.68
N LYS A 589 1.46 -47.59 -3.75
CA LYS A 589 0.61 -47.14 -2.63
C LYS A 589 1.33 -46.11 -1.74
N LYS A 590 2.62 -46.31 -1.42
CA LYS A 590 3.42 -45.33 -0.67
C LYS A 590 3.57 -44.02 -1.44
N THR A 591 3.82 -44.09 -2.74
CA THR A 591 3.99 -42.90 -3.60
C THR A 591 2.69 -42.12 -3.74
N ALA A 592 1.56 -42.81 -3.91
CA ALA A 592 0.22 -42.21 -3.93
C ALA A 592 -0.12 -41.54 -2.59
N LYS A 593 0.17 -42.18 -1.45
CA LYS A 593 -0.04 -41.60 -0.11
C LYS A 593 0.85 -40.36 0.13
N LYS A 594 2.08 -40.36 -0.40
CA LYS A 594 3.02 -39.23 -0.34
C LYS A 594 2.53 -38.05 -1.21
N LYS A 595 2.01 -38.33 -2.41
CA LYS A 595 1.39 -37.33 -3.30
C LYS A 595 0.09 -36.76 -2.70
N SER A 596 -0.77 -37.59 -2.11
CA SER A 596 -1.98 -37.18 -1.39
C SER A 596 -1.68 -36.24 -0.20
N LYS A 597 -0.68 -36.58 0.64
CA LYS A 597 -0.23 -35.71 1.73
C LYS A 597 0.36 -34.38 1.23
N ALA A 598 1.11 -34.40 0.14
CA ALA A 598 1.63 -33.18 -0.48
C ALA A 598 0.50 -32.29 -1.01
N PHE A 599 -0.55 -32.89 -1.59
CA PHE A 599 -1.72 -32.18 -2.11
C PHE A 599 -2.60 -31.59 -0.99
N ALA A 600 -2.79 -32.30 0.12
CA ALA A 600 -3.46 -31.76 1.31
C ALA A 600 -2.71 -30.54 1.88
N LYS A 601 -1.37 -30.55 1.84
CA LYS A 601 -0.51 -29.42 2.24
C LYS A 601 -0.63 -28.22 1.29
N LEU A 602 -0.81 -28.47 -0.01
CA LEU A 602 -1.09 -27.45 -1.03
C LEU A 602 -2.50 -26.85 -0.91
N ARG A 603 -3.51 -27.67 -0.56
CA ARG A 603 -4.89 -27.24 -0.35
C ARG A 603 -5.05 -26.43 0.95
N GLY A 604 -4.29 -26.78 2.00
CA GLY A 604 -4.22 -26.00 3.24
C GLY A 604 -3.54 -24.63 3.09
N LYS A 605 -2.65 -24.46 2.09
CA LYS A 605 -2.01 -23.18 1.76
C LYS A 605 -2.85 -22.25 0.87
N LYS A 606 -3.96 -22.72 0.31
CA LYS A 606 -4.93 -21.89 -0.45
C LYS A 606 -6.13 -21.44 0.40
N LYS A 607 -6.14 -21.72 1.71
CA LYS A 607 -7.14 -21.24 2.68
C LYS A 607 -6.54 -20.48 3.87
N ARG A 608 -5.40 -19.82 3.69
CA ARG A 608 -4.86 -18.85 4.64
C ARG A 608 -4.47 -17.57 3.94
#